data_AF-A0A4R5D8G6-F1
#
_entry.id   AF-A0A4R5D8G6-F1
#
_cell.length_a   1.000
_cell.length_b   1.000
_cell.length_c   1.000
_cell.angle_alpha   90.00
_cell.angle_beta   90.00
_cell.angle_gamma   90.00
#
_symmetry.space_group_name_H-M   'P 1'
#
loop_
_entity.id
_entity.type
_entity.pdbx_description
1 polymer ?
#
loop_
_entity_poly.entity_id
_entity_poly.type
_entity_poly.pdbx_seq_one_letter_code
_entity_poly.pdbx_strand_id
1 'polypeptide(L)'
;MFEKEGLAAGLSAGLLVGRDPRTGVWVSYEPWELPDDLPAAHGLVPDGFLGAELTALLDAGLRDDPAADGSFEAVAPGPELAVRLAAVDLSVTCTYDVVEAAAGWARLISWAQAGQARVLAELSTRPQLRPGRCGYRSVNPVTITAVEVAARTVTTTRQAENLVGHAVQLVTDFPATHLALAAGVIDERRAKVITGELGGRTGRSAGGSRPRCCRWRRAWIR
;
A
#
# COMPACT_ATOMS: atom_id res chain seq x y z
N MET A 1 34.08 2.37 58.69
CA MET A 1 35.12 2.05 57.69
C MET A 1 34.36 1.92 56.38
N PHE A 2 34.43 2.98 55.57
CA PHE A 2 33.63 3.18 54.37
C PHE A 2 34.33 2.51 53.18
N GLU A 3 33.72 1.49 52.58
CA GLU A 3 34.05 1.05 51.23
C GLU A 3 33.02 1.65 50.28
N LYS A 4 33.46 2.71 49.61
CA LYS A 4 32.76 3.41 48.54
C LYS A 4 33.50 3.05 47.24
N GLU A 5 33.42 1.80 46.81
CA GLU A 5 33.80 1.42 45.44
C GLU A 5 32.72 1.99 44.51
N GLY A 6 33.00 3.00 43.69
CA GLY A 6 33.90 2.91 42.55
C GLY A 6 33.13 3.02 41.22
N LEU A 7 31.99 3.74 41.19
CA LEU A 7 31.21 4.02 39.98
C LEU A 7 31.78 5.24 39.24
N ALA A 8 33.00 5.10 38.75
CA ALA A 8 33.64 6.05 37.84
C ALA A 8 34.24 5.30 36.66
N ALA A 9 33.38 4.63 35.88
CA ALA A 9 33.70 4.35 34.49
C ALA A 9 33.75 5.72 33.78
N GLY A 10 34.96 6.13 33.40
CA GLY A 10 35.22 7.46 32.87
C GLY A 10 34.41 7.73 31.61
N LEU A 11 33.56 8.76 31.67
CA LEU A 11 33.02 9.41 30.47
C LEU A 11 34.23 9.89 29.66
N SER A 12 34.56 9.21 28.56
CA SER A 12 35.50 9.74 27.59
C SER A 12 34.80 10.86 26.85
N ALA A 13 34.98 12.09 27.33
CA ALA A 13 34.35 13.29 26.75
C ALA A 13 34.75 13.55 25.28
N GLY A 14 35.63 12.73 24.70
CA GLY A 14 36.06 12.80 23.31
C GLY A 14 35.26 11.94 22.34
N LEU A 15 34.72 10.78 22.74
CA LEU A 15 34.00 9.90 21.81
C LEU A 15 32.49 10.06 21.94
N LEU A 16 31.81 10.12 20.81
CA LEU A 16 30.35 10.10 20.71
C LEU A 16 29.91 8.75 20.16
N VAL A 17 28.80 8.21 20.67
CA VAL A 17 28.21 6.98 20.14
C VAL A 17 26.87 7.35 19.49
N GLY A 18 26.68 6.94 18.24
CA GLY A 18 25.49 7.25 17.44
C GLY A 18 25.13 6.11 16.50
N ARG A 19 23.89 6.10 16.01
CA ARG A 19 23.43 5.13 15.00
C ARG A 19 23.80 5.63 13.61
N ASP A 20 24.55 4.84 12.86
CA ASP A 20 24.86 5.15 11.47
C ASP A 20 23.56 5.16 10.64
N PRO A 21 23.21 6.27 9.97
CA PRO A 21 21.97 6.38 9.20
C PRO A 21 21.91 5.45 7.98
N ARG A 22 23.05 4.96 7.49
CA ARG A 22 23.13 4.08 6.31
C ARG A 22 23.07 2.61 6.65
N THR A 23 23.66 2.22 7.78
CA THR A 23 23.80 0.82 8.17
C THR A 23 22.94 0.44 9.38
N GLY A 24 22.48 1.42 10.14
CA GLY A 24 21.69 1.21 11.36
C GLY A 24 22.51 0.68 12.55
N VAL A 25 23.83 0.50 12.39
CA VAL A 25 24.75 -0.03 13.41
C VAL A 25 25.17 1.10 14.36
N TRP A 26 25.40 0.78 15.63
CA TRP A 26 26.01 1.72 16.58
C TRP A 26 27.50 1.85 16.29
N VAL A 27 27.94 3.07 16.01
CA VAL A 27 29.32 3.39 15.70
C VAL A 27 29.79 4.51 16.63
N SER A 28 31.03 4.38 17.09
CA SER A 28 31.73 5.45 17.78
C SER A 28 32.24 6.46 16.76
N TYR A 29 31.85 7.72 16.93
CA TYR A 29 32.31 8.86 16.16
C TYR A 29 33.31 9.65 16.99
N GLU A 30 34.43 9.98 16.37
CA GLU A 30 35.19 11.15 16.82
C GLU A 30 34.38 12.42 16.49
N PRO A 31 34.47 13.50 17.28
CA PRO A 31 33.61 14.67 17.13
C PRO A 31 33.75 15.39 15.78
N TRP A 32 34.86 15.18 15.08
CA TRP A 32 35.13 15.72 13.74
C TRP A 32 34.83 14.73 12.59
N GLU A 33 34.41 13.50 12.88
CA GLU A 33 34.03 12.49 11.88
C GLU A 33 32.52 12.40 11.65
N LEU A 34 31.74 13.25 12.31
CA LEU A 34 30.28 13.31 12.15
C LEU A 34 29.94 13.67 10.69
N PRO A 35 29.16 12.84 9.99
CA PRO A 35 28.62 13.18 8.67
C PRO A 35 27.89 14.53 8.70
N ASP A 36 28.16 15.41 7.74
CA ASP A 36 27.53 16.74 7.60
C ASP A 36 25.99 16.67 7.48
N ASP A 37 25.46 15.49 7.12
CA ASP A 37 24.04 15.16 6.97
C ASP A 37 23.38 14.57 8.22
N LEU A 38 24.13 14.32 9.32
CA LEU A 38 23.52 13.97 10.60
C LEU A 38 22.83 15.21 11.19
N PRO A 39 21.51 15.18 11.44
CA PRO A 39 20.85 16.27 12.14
C PRO A 39 21.50 16.43 13.51
N ALA A 40 22.16 17.57 13.71
CA ALA A 40 22.85 17.90 14.96
C ALA A 40 21.94 17.55 16.15
N ALA A 41 22.38 16.58 16.96
CA ALA A 41 21.83 16.19 18.25
C ALA A 41 20.68 15.16 18.34
N HIS A 42 20.28 14.45 17.28
CA HIS A 42 19.38 13.28 17.47
C HIS A 42 20.14 11.96 17.48
N GLY A 43 20.30 11.37 18.67
CA GLY A 43 20.81 10.01 18.87
C GLY A 43 22.31 9.88 19.18
N LEU A 44 23.02 10.99 19.37
CA LEU A 44 24.43 10.99 19.81
C LEU A 44 24.50 11.15 21.32
N VAL A 45 25.21 10.24 21.97
CA VAL A 45 25.38 10.22 23.42
C VAL A 45 26.89 10.08 23.73
N PRO A 46 27.43 10.73 24.79
CA PRO A 46 28.83 10.52 25.17
C PRO A 46 29.13 9.05 25.40
N ASP A 47 30.31 8.60 24.95
CA ASP A 47 30.74 7.23 25.17
C ASP A 47 30.88 6.95 26.68
N GLY A 48 30.38 5.78 27.11
CA GLY A 48 30.24 5.41 28.52
C GLY A 48 29.03 6.00 29.26
N PHE A 49 28.19 6.81 28.62
CA PHE A 49 26.93 7.29 29.23
C PHE A 49 25.88 6.18 29.35
N LEU A 50 25.86 5.26 28.39
CA LEU A 50 25.06 4.04 28.46
C LEU A 50 25.91 2.95 29.13
N GLY A 51 25.51 2.51 30.31
CA GLY A 51 26.18 1.37 30.96
C GLY A 51 26.01 0.11 30.13
N ALA A 52 26.98 -0.83 30.22
CA ALA A 52 27.00 -2.06 29.41
C ALA A 52 25.70 -2.87 29.49
N GLU A 53 25.00 -2.84 30.63
CA GLU A 53 23.71 -3.50 30.83
C GLU A 53 22.55 -2.80 30.08
N LEU A 54 22.56 -1.47 30.01
CA LEU A 54 21.58 -0.68 29.24
C LEU A 54 21.87 -0.77 27.74
N THR A 55 23.14 -0.74 27.34
CA THR A 55 23.58 -1.01 25.96
C THR A 55 23.20 -2.42 25.54
N ALA A 56 23.40 -3.43 26.40
CA ALA A 56 22.98 -4.79 26.14
C ALA A 56 21.45 -4.96 26.10
N LEU A 57 20.68 -4.18 26.88
CA LEU A 57 19.22 -4.14 26.82
C LEU A 57 18.71 -3.47 25.54
N LEU A 58 19.37 -2.41 25.08
CA LEU A 58 19.09 -1.78 23.80
C LEU A 58 19.46 -2.72 22.65
N ASP A 59 20.63 -3.38 22.71
CA ASP A 59 21.04 -4.42 21.77
C ASP A 59 20.17 -5.68 21.84
N ALA A 60 19.57 -6.01 22.98
CA ALA A 60 18.68 -7.17 23.13
C ALA A 60 17.24 -6.85 22.72
N GLY A 61 16.78 -5.62 22.93
CA GLY A 61 15.51 -5.11 22.40
C GLY A 61 15.56 -4.76 20.91
N LEU A 62 16.77 -4.60 20.36
CA LEU A 62 17.07 -4.29 18.96
C LEU A 62 17.93 -5.38 18.30
N ARG A 63 18.01 -6.58 18.90
CA ARG A 63 18.38 -7.77 18.15
C ARG A 63 17.13 -8.11 17.37
N ASP A 64 17.21 -7.82 16.07
CA ASP A 64 16.30 -8.30 15.04
C ASP A 64 15.66 -9.61 15.48
N ASP A 65 14.39 -9.53 15.89
CA ASP A 65 13.54 -10.69 15.78
C ASP A 65 13.60 -11.04 14.29
N PRO A 66 14.04 -12.24 13.86
CA PRO A 66 13.94 -12.60 12.45
C PRO A 66 12.48 -12.68 11.98
N ALA A 67 11.49 -12.52 12.87
CA ALA A 67 10.10 -12.22 12.54
C ALA A 67 9.81 -10.72 12.27
N ALA A 68 10.74 -9.83 12.62
CA ALA A 68 10.74 -8.39 12.40
C ALA A 68 11.62 -7.96 11.20
N ASP A 69 11.80 -8.85 10.21
CA ASP A 69 11.95 -8.41 8.82
C ASP A 69 10.64 -7.67 8.45
N GLY A 70 10.56 -6.39 8.82
CA GLY A 70 9.44 -5.47 8.58
C GLY A 70 9.15 -5.21 7.10
N SER A 71 9.78 -5.98 6.21
CA SER A 71 9.52 -5.99 4.78
C SER A 71 8.08 -6.47 4.52
N PHE A 72 7.17 -5.51 4.41
CA PHE A 72 5.83 -5.74 3.87
C PHE A 72 5.90 -6.25 2.43
N GLU A 73 7.00 -6.01 1.71
CA GLU A 73 7.20 -6.38 0.32
C GLU A 73 7.12 -7.89 0.09
N ALA A 74 7.75 -8.69 0.96
CA ALA A 74 7.75 -10.15 0.86
C ALA A 74 6.36 -10.79 1.10
N VAL A 75 5.47 -10.07 1.79
CA VAL A 75 4.11 -10.55 2.09
C VAL A 75 3.19 -10.24 0.91
N ALA A 76 2.50 -11.26 0.40
CA ALA A 76 1.49 -11.07 -0.64
C ALA A 76 0.33 -10.21 -0.11
N PRO A 77 -0.24 -9.31 -0.93
CA PRO A 77 -1.35 -8.49 -0.47
C PRO A 77 -2.59 -9.35 -0.21
N GLY A 78 -3.18 -9.16 0.96
CA GLY A 78 -4.27 -10.01 1.45
C GLY A 78 -4.49 -9.87 2.95
N PRO A 79 -5.26 -10.77 3.56
CA PRO A 79 -5.63 -10.68 4.98
C PRO A 79 -4.42 -10.63 5.92
N GLU A 80 -3.37 -11.40 5.62
CA GLU A 80 -2.15 -11.42 6.43
C GLU A 80 -1.43 -10.07 6.41
N LEU A 81 -1.26 -9.47 5.23
CA LEU A 81 -0.66 -8.14 5.12
C LEU A 81 -1.49 -7.08 5.87
N ALA A 82 -2.83 -7.17 5.81
CA ALA A 82 -3.71 -6.27 6.55
C ALA A 82 -3.50 -6.37 8.07
N VAL A 83 -3.38 -7.59 8.59
CA VAL A 83 -3.13 -7.84 10.03
C VAL A 83 -1.78 -7.25 10.45
N ARG A 84 -0.73 -7.48 9.66
CA ARG A 84 0.61 -6.93 9.94
C ARG A 84 0.63 -5.41 9.92
N LEU A 85 0.04 -4.79 8.89
CA LEU A 85 -0.03 -3.33 8.77
C LEU A 85 -0.87 -2.68 9.88
N ALA A 86 -1.94 -3.33 10.31
CA ALA A 86 -2.78 -2.84 11.41
C ALA A 86 -2.08 -2.89 12.78
N ALA A 87 -1.03 -3.72 12.93
CA ALA A 87 -0.26 -3.86 14.15
C ALA A 87 0.92 -2.87 14.28
N VAL A 88 1.19 -2.07 13.23
CA VAL A 88 2.31 -1.10 13.23
C VAL A 88 2.05 0.04 14.20
N ASP A 89 2.93 0.22 15.19
CA ASP A 89 2.91 1.37 16.08
C ASP A 89 3.74 2.53 15.50
N LEU A 90 3.03 3.48 14.88
CA LEU A 90 3.62 4.64 14.22
C LEU A 90 4.40 5.58 15.17
N SER A 91 4.22 5.47 16.49
CA SER A 91 4.92 6.33 17.46
C SER A 91 6.36 5.94 17.71
N VAL A 92 6.70 4.66 17.45
CA VAL A 92 8.04 4.08 17.67
C VAL A 92 8.68 3.56 16.39
N THR A 93 7.92 3.53 15.29
CA THR A 93 8.38 3.08 13.97
C THR A 93 9.30 4.12 13.32
N CYS A 94 10.41 3.69 12.72
CA CYS A 94 11.33 4.62 12.05
C CYS A 94 10.72 5.15 10.74
N THR A 95 11.20 6.30 10.25
CA THR A 95 10.66 6.95 9.03
C THR A 95 10.65 6.01 7.81
N TYR A 96 11.67 5.18 7.64
CA TYR A 96 11.76 4.22 6.54
C TYR A 96 10.61 3.19 6.61
N ASP A 97 10.40 2.58 7.77
CA ASP A 97 9.35 1.59 7.98
C ASP A 97 7.93 2.19 7.84
N VAL A 98 7.74 3.47 8.17
CA VAL A 98 6.48 4.19 7.90
C VAL A 98 6.22 4.28 6.39
N VAL A 99 7.26 4.51 5.57
CA VAL A 99 7.15 4.53 4.11
C VAL A 99 6.82 3.13 3.57
N GLU A 100 7.49 2.10 4.09
CA GLU A 100 7.20 0.70 3.74
C GLU A 100 5.78 0.29 4.12
N ALA A 101 5.29 0.72 5.29
CA ALA A 101 3.90 0.51 5.70
C ALA A 101 2.92 1.21 4.75
N ALA A 102 3.22 2.44 4.31
CA ALA A 102 2.41 3.15 3.33
C ALA A 102 2.37 2.42 1.97
N ALA A 103 3.49 1.86 1.52
CA ALA A 103 3.56 1.02 0.32
C ALA A 103 2.74 -0.27 0.48
N GLY A 104 2.80 -0.91 1.65
CA GLY A 104 1.98 -2.06 2.01
C GLY A 104 0.48 -1.76 1.95
N TRP A 105 0.03 -0.63 2.49
CA TRP A 105 -1.36 -0.19 2.40
C TRP A 105 -1.80 0.03 0.95
N ALA A 106 -0.96 0.62 0.10
CA ALA A 106 -1.28 0.81 -1.33
C ALA A 106 -1.48 -0.52 -2.07
N ARG A 107 -0.67 -1.54 -1.76
CA ARG A 107 -0.83 -2.90 -2.29
C ARG A 107 -2.10 -3.55 -1.79
N LEU A 108 -2.43 -3.38 -0.50
CA LEU A 108 -3.66 -3.89 0.10
C LEU A 108 -4.92 -3.25 -0.52
N ILE A 109 -4.90 -1.93 -0.76
CA ILE A 109 -5.98 -1.21 -1.44
C ILE A 109 -6.17 -1.78 -2.86
N SER A 110 -5.09 -2.00 -3.59
CA SER A 110 -5.12 -2.58 -4.94
C SER A 110 -5.75 -3.97 -4.94
N TRP A 111 -5.34 -4.83 -4.01
CA TRP A 111 -5.92 -6.16 -3.81
C TRP A 111 -7.43 -6.10 -3.49
N ALA A 112 -7.83 -5.23 -2.56
CA ALA A 112 -9.23 -5.05 -2.19
C ALA A 112 -10.08 -4.55 -3.37
N GLN A 113 -9.56 -3.63 -4.16
CA GLN A 113 -10.21 -3.12 -5.37
C GLN A 113 -10.36 -4.21 -6.44
N ALA A 114 -9.36 -5.08 -6.62
CA ALA A 114 -9.48 -6.24 -7.50
C ALA A 114 -10.56 -7.22 -7.01
N GLY A 115 -10.63 -7.46 -5.70
CA GLY A 115 -11.67 -8.25 -5.07
C GLY A 115 -13.07 -7.69 -5.30
N GLN A 116 -13.24 -6.38 -5.08
CA GLN A 116 -14.51 -5.69 -5.33
C GLN A 116 -14.90 -5.75 -6.80
N ALA A 117 -13.97 -5.53 -7.73
CA ALA A 117 -14.23 -5.63 -9.16
C ALA A 117 -14.76 -7.01 -9.55
N ARG A 118 -14.18 -8.09 -9.00
CA ARG A 118 -14.68 -9.46 -9.22
C ARG A 118 -16.13 -9.64 -8.74
N VAL A 119 -16.45 -9.16 -7.54
CA VAL A 119 -17.81 -9.26 -6.98
C VAL A 119 -18.82 -8.47 -7.83
N LEU A 120 -18.47 -7.25 -8.25
CA LEU A 120 -19.36 -6.41 -9.06
C LEU A 120 -19.57 -6.98 -10.46
N ALA A 121 -18.53 -7.52 -11.08
CA ALA A 121 -18.63 -8.20 -12.37
C ALA A 121 -19.56 -9.42 -12.26
N GLU A 122 -19.36 -10.26 -11.23
CA GLU A 122 -20.21 -11.42 -10.96
C GLU A 122 -21.67 -11.03 -10.73
N LEU A 123 -21.95 -10.01 -9.91
CA LEU A 123 -23.31 -9.50 -9.67
C LEU A 123 -24.01 -9.14 -10.99
N SER A 124 -23.31 -8.49 -11.92
CA SER A 124 -23.89 -8.11 -13.21
C SER A 124 -24.32 -9.31 -14.09
N THR A 125 -23.85 -10.52 -13.80
CA THR A 125 -24.22 -11.74 -14.50
C THR A 125 -25.39 -12.49 -13.86
N ARG A 126 -25.79 -12.12 -12.64
CA ARG A 126 -26.81 -12.82 -11.87
C ARG A 126 -28.19 -12.66 -12.52
N PRO A 127 -28.97 -13.74 -12.69
CA PRO A 127 -30.28 -13.68 -13.36
C PRO A 127 -31.22 -12.61 -12.77
N GLN A 128 -31.15 -12.38 -11.45
CA GLN A 128 -31.95 -11.39 -10.74
C GLN A 128 -31.67 -9.94 -11.19
N LEU A 129 -30.45 -9.68 -11.66
CA LEU A 129 -29.99 -8.35 -12.10
C LEU A 129 -29.93 -8.24 -13.62
N ARG A 130 -30.27 -9.32 -14.34
CA ARG A 130 -30.34 -9.32 -15.80
C ARG A 130 -31.76 -8.97 -16.23
N PRO A 131 -31.96 -7.81 -16.85
CA PRO A 131 -33.27 -7.48 -17.38
C PRO A 131 -33.61 -8.40 -18.55
N GLY A 132 -34.91 -8.71 -18.70
CA GLY A 132 -35.42 -9.28 -19.93
C GLY A 132 -35.17 -8.36 -21.13
N ARG A 133 -35.32 -8.89 -22.35
CA ARG A 133 -35.22 -8.09 -23.57
C ARG A 133 -36.36 -7.07 -23.61
N CYS A 134 -36.06 -5.82 -23.25
CA CYS A 134 -37.04 -4.73 -23.21
C CYS A 134 -36.73 -3.59 -24.20
N GLY A 135 -35.64 -3.66 -24.97
CA GLY A 135 -35.29 -2.69 -26.02
C GLY A 135 -34.75 -1.34 -25.51
N TYR A 136 -34.87 -1.03 -24.22
CA TYR A 136 -34.38 0.22 -23.63
C TYR A 136 -32.90 0.13 -23.24
N ARG A 137 -32.08 1.08 -23.70
CA ARG A 137 -30.64 1.14 -23.38
C ARG A 137 -30.36 1.37 -21.88
N SER A 138 -31.24 2.11 -21.21
CA SER A 138 -31.17 2.36 -19.76
C SER A 138 -31.38 1.10 -18.92
N VAL A 139 -31.95 0.05 -19.51
CA VAL A 139 -32.27 -1.19 -18.83
C VAL A 139 -31.27 -2.25 -19.29
N ASN A 140 -30.08 -2.20 -18.69
CA ASN A 140 -28.99 -3.13 -18.94
C ASN A 140 -28.43 -3.66 -17.59
N PRO A 141 -27.73 -4.81 -17.57
CA PRO A 141 -27.26 -5.41 -16.33
C PRO A 141 -26.34 -4.51 -15.50
N VAL A 142 -25.52 -3.66 -16.14
CA VAL A 142 -24.64 -2.72 -15.43
C VAL A 142 -25.45 -1.66 -14.70
N THR A 143 -26.42 -1.03 -15.37
CA THR A 143 -27.25 0.02 -14.75
C THR A 143 -28.11 -0.54 -13.62
N ILE A 144 -28.70 -1.73 -13.77
CA ILE A 144 -29.49 -2.35 -12.70
C ILE A 144 -28.61 -2.70 -11.51
N THR A 145 -27.45 -3.33 -11.75
CA THR A 145 -26.50 -3.66 -10.68
C THR A 145 -26.00 -2.40 -9.97
N ALA A 146 -25.77 -1.30 -10.72
CA ALA A 146 -25.33 -0.04 -10.14
C ALA A 146 -26.36 0.59 -9.20
N VAL A 147 -27.66 0.47 -9.49
CA VAL A 147 -28.72 0.94 -8.59
C VAL A 147 -28.70 0.15 -7.28
N GLU A 148 -28.60 -1.18 -7.34
CA GLU A 148 -28.52 -2.04 -6.14
C GLU A 148 -27.27 -1.75 -5.31
N VAL A 149 -26.12 -1.58 -5.98
CA VAL A 149 -24.86 -1.22 -5.31
C VAL A 149 -24.99 0.15 -4.65
N ALA A 150 -25.46 1.16 -5.37
CA ALA A 150 -25.64 2.52 -4.83
C ALA A 150 -26.65 2.57 -3.67
N ALA A 151 -27.67 1.71 -3.66
CA ALA A 151 -28.59 1.61 -2.54
C ALA A 151 -27.92 1.06 -1.27
N ARG A 152 -26.90 0.21 -1.42
CA ARG A 152 -26.19 -0.44 -0.29
C ARG A 152 -24.91 0.27 0.13
N THR A 153 -24.28 1.04 -0.76
CA THR A 153 -23.04 1.77 -0.54
C THR A 153 -23.26 3.28 -0.49
N VAL A 154 -22.35 4.03 0.13
CA VAL A 154 -22.43 5.51 0.21
C VAL A 154 -21.97 6.14 -1.11
N THR A 155 -22.63 5.82 -2.22
CA THR A 155 -22.25 6.29 -3.57
C THR A 155 -23.49 6.65 -4.39
N THR A 156 -23.37 7.65 -5.26
CA THR A 156 -24.43 7.96 -6.23
C THR A 156 -24.57 6.86 -7.28
N THR A 157 -25.76 6.72 -7.89
CA THR A 157 -25.98 5.76 -8.99
C THR A 157 -24.99 5.95 -10.12
N ARG A 158 -24.65 7.20 -10.47
CA ARG A 158 -23.67 7.49 -11.53
C ARG A 158 -22.27 6.99 -11.19
N GLN A 159 -21.84 7.15 -9.93
CA GLN A 159 -20.56 6.60 -9.46
C GLN A 159 -20.57 5.08 -9.50
N ALA A 160 -21.66 4.46 -9.02
CA ALA A 160 -21.81 3.01 -9.05
C ALA A 160 -21.83 2.45 -10.48
N GLU A 161 -22.47 3.12 -11.44
CA GLU A 161 -22.45 2.71 -12.85
C GLU A 161 -21.05 2.71 -13.44
N ASN A 162 -20.27 3.75 -13.17
CA ASN A 162 -18.87 3.81 -13.61
C ASN A 162 -18.04 2.71 -12.97
N LEU A 163 -18.27 2.44 -11.68
CA LEU A 163 -17.59 1.40 -10.94
C LEU A 163 -17.91 -0.01 -11.48
N VAL A 164 -19.20 -0.34 -11.64
CA VAL A 164 -19.65 -1.64 -12.16
C VAL A 164 -19.22 -1.81 -13.62
N GLY A 165 -19.38 -0.78 -14.46
CA GLY A 165 -18.96 -0.84 -15.85
C GLY A 165 -17.46 -1.10 -16.00
N HIS A 166 -16.64 -0.41 -15.21
CA HIS A 166 -15.20 -0.65 -15.18
C HIS A 166 -14.85 -2.04 -14.66
N ALA A 167 -15.52 -2.51 -13.59
CA ALA A 167 -15.31 -3.84 -13.03
C ALA A 167 -15.61 -4.96 -14.05
N VAL A 168 -16.73 -4.87 -14.77
CA VAL A 168 -17.09 -5.83 -15.82
C VAL A 168 -16.04 -5.86 -16.92
N GLN A 169 -15.62 -4.68 -17.41
CA GLN A 169 -14.58 -4.57 -18.44
C GLN A 169 -13.25 -5.14 -17.96
N LEU A 170 -12.81 -4.79 -16.75
CA LEU A 170 -11.54 -5.22 -16.18
C LEU A 170 -11.49 -6.75 -16.02
N VAL A 171 -12.55 -7.36 -15.49
CA VAL A 171 -12.59 -8.81 -15.22
C VAL A 171 -12.78 -9.62 -16.50
N THR A 172 -13.61 -9.14 -17.44
CA THR A 172 -13.97 -9.90 -18.64
C THR A 172 -12.96 -9.72 -19.77
N ASP A 173 -12.55 -8.48 -20.04
CA ASP A 173 -11.73 -8.14 -21.21
C ASP A 173 -10.23 -8.04 -20.87
N PHE A 174 -9.88 -7.79 -19.61
CA PHE A 174 -8.50 -7.56 -19.15
C PHE A 174 -8.10 -8.41 -17.93
N PRO A 175 -8.27 -9.75 -17.97
CA PRO A 175 -8.00 -10.61 -16.82
C PRO A 175 -6.53 -10.54 -16.35
N ALA A 176 -5.56 -10.34 -17.24
CA ALA A 176 -4.16 -10.15 -16.86
C ALA A 176 -3.95 -8.87 -16.03
N THR A 177 -4.62 -7.77 -16.41
CA THR A 177 -4.60 -6.50 -15.67
C THR A 177 -5.30 -6.66 -14.32
N HIS A 178 -6.41 -7.42 -14.28
CA HIS A 178 -7.10 -7.75 -13.03
C HIS A 178 -6.20 -8.53 -12.06
N LEU A 179 -5.46 -9.53 -12.56
CA LEU A 179 -4.50 -10.30 -11.76
C LEU A 179 -3.33 -9.43 -11.26
N ALA A 180 -2.81 -8.54 -12.10
CA ALA A 180 -1.75 -7.61 -11.70
C ALA A 180 -2.22 -6.64 -10.59
N LEU A 181 -3.47 -6.17 -10.67
CA LEU A 181 -4.10 -5.36 -9.62
C LEU A 181 -4.28 -6.17 -8.33
N ALA A 182 -4.74 -7.42 -8.45
CA ALA A 182 -4.91 -8.33 -7.32
C ALA A 182 -3.57 -8.65 -6.61
N ALA A 183 -2.48 -8.74 -7.37
CA ALA A 183 -1.13 -8.93 -6.83
C ALA A 183 -0.52 -7.64 -6.25
N GLY A 184 -1.20 -6.49 -6.37
CA GLY A 184 -0.70 -5.19 -5.91
C GLY A 184 0.49 -4.66 -6.73
N VAL A 185 0.73 -5.19 -7.93
CA VAL A 185 1.82 -4.74 -8.83
C VAL A 185 1.47 -3.43 -9.53
N ILE A 186 0.17 -3.20 -9.75
CA ILE A 186 -0.38 -1.95 -10.28
C ILE A 186 -1.48 -1.44 -9.36
N ASP A 187 -1.68 -0.12 -9.37
CA ASP A 187 -2.81 0.54 -8.71
C ASP A 187 -4.03 0.65 -9.64
N GLU A 188 -5.19 1.02 -9.08
CA GLU A 188 -6.42 1.21 -9.84
C GLU A 188 -6.30 2.30 -10.91
N ARG A 189 -5.52 3.36 -10.66
CA ARG A 189 -5.33 4.44 -11.63
C ARG A 189 -4.64 3.92 -12.89
N ARG A 190 -3.58 3.13 -12.74
CA ARG A 190 -2.87 2.45 -13.84
C ARG A 190 -3.79 1.45 -14.54
N ALA A 191 -4.56 0.66 -13.80
CA ALA A 191 -5.55 -0.26 -14.40
C ALA A 191 -6.59 0.50 -15.26
N LYS A 192 -7.09 1.65 -14.81
CA LYS A 192 -8.00 2.53 -15.57
C LYS A 192 -7.34 3.10 -16.82
N VAL A 193 -6.06 3.47 -16.77
CA VAL A 193 -5.32 3.91 -17.95
C VAL A 193 -5.19 2.79 -18.98
N ILE A 194 -4.76 1.59 -18.55
CA ILE A 194 -4.60 0.43 -19.44
C ILE A 194 -5.93 0.09 -20.13
N THR A 195 -7.01 -0.04 -19.35
CA THR A 195 -8.34 -0.35 -19.88
C THR A 195 -8.91 0.78 -20.75
N GLY A 196 -8.61 2.05 -20.43
CA GLY A 196 -9.03 3.21 -21.19
C GLY A 196 -8.34 3.35 -22.55
N GLU A 197 -7.06 3.01 -22.63
CA GLU A 197 -6.28 3.07 -23.87
C GLU A 197 -6.47 1.82 -24.75
N LEU A 198 -6.68 0.64 -24.15
CA LEU A 198 -6.82 -0.62 -24.89
C LEU A 198 -8.28 -1.03 -25.13
N GLY A 199 -9.24 -0.53 -24.35
CA GLY A 199 -10.66 -0.91 -24.43
C GLY A 199 -11.35 -0.61 -25.76
N GLY A 200 -10.74 0.20 -26.62
CA GLY A 200 -11.21 0.44 -28.00
C GLY A 200 -10.61 -0.49 -29.06
N ARG A 201 -9.70 -1.41 -28.69
CA ARG A 201 -8.80 -2.10 -29.64
C ARG A 201 -8.97 -3.62 -29.71
N THR A 202 -9.75 -4.24 -28.82
CA THR A 202 -9.94 -5.71 -28.73
C THR A 202 -11.06 -6.28 -29.61
N GLY A 203 -11.60 -5.52 -30.57
CA GLY A 203 -12.72 -5.94 -31.43
C GLY A 203 -12.45 -5.92 -32.94
N ARG A 204 -11.33 -6.47 -33.44
CA ARG A 204 -11.14 -6.68 -34.90
C ARG A 204 -10.60 -8.07 -35.24
N SER A 205 -11.51 -9.04 -35.25
CA SER A 205 -11.42 -10.24 -36.09
C SER A 205 -12.83 -10.74 -36.43
N ALA A 206 -13.64 -9.92 -37.12
CA ALA A 206 -14.77 -10.31 -37.98
C ALA A 206 -15.53 -9.05 -38.40
N GLY A 207 -15.83 -8.93 -39.70
CA GLY A 207 -16.43 -7.75 -40.32
C GLY A 207 -17.77 -7.32 -39.72
N GLY A 208 -18.02 -6.00 -39.80
CA GLY A 208 -19.27 -5.36 -39.41
C GLY A 208 -19.02 -4.07 -38.65
N SER A 209 -19.13 -2.94 -39.34
CA SER A 209 -19.08 -1.61 -38.73
C SER A 209 -20.12 -1.51 -37.59
N ARG A 210 -19.65 -1.32 -36.36
CA ARG A 210 -20.49 -0.91 -35.23
C ARG A 210 -20.15 0.53 -34.80
N PRO A 211 -21.14 1.32 -34.37
CA PRO A 211 -20.96 2.74 -34.14
C PRO A 211 -20.16 3.00 -32.88
N ARG A 212 -19.32 4.03 -32.98
CA ARG A 212 -18.39 4.54 -31.98
C ARG A 212 -19.14 4.94 -30.71
N CYS A 213 -19.10 4.10 -29.67
CA CYS A 213 -19.38 4.55 -28.30
C CYS A 213 -18.15 5.24 -27.71
N CYS A 214 -17.82 6.42 -28.25
CA CYS A 214 -16.82 7.33 -27.66
C CYS A 214 -17.47 8.69 -27.40
N ARG A 215 -18.04 8.89 -26.20
CA ARG A 215 -18.18 10.24 -25.64
C ARG A 215 -18.28 10.24 -24.10
N TRP A 216 -17.28 9.68 -23.43
CA TRP A 216 -17.02 9.95 -22.00
C TRP A 216 -15.64 10.59 -21.75
N ARG A 217 -14.87 10.91 -22.80
CA ARG A 217 -13.69 11.79 -22.69
C ARG A 217 -14.16 13.25 -22.55
N ARG A 218 -14.29 13.73 -21.32
CA ARG A 218 -14.07 15.11 -20.82
C ARG A 218 -14.86 15.32 -19.52
N ALA A 219 -14.37 14.81 -18.41
CA ALA A 219 -14.81 15.26 -17.08
C ALA A 219 -13.82 14.86 -15.96
N TRP A 220 -12.50 14.85 -16.20
CA TRP A 220 -11.51 14.65 -15.12
C TRP A 220 -10.22 15.40 -15.44
N ILE A 221 -10.32 16.73 -15.56
CA ILE A 221 -9.26 17.70 -15.23
C ILE A 221 -9.99 18.97 -14.74
N ARG A 222 -10.21 19.06 -13.43
CA ARG A 222 -10.05 20.26 -12.60
C ARG A 222 -10.31 19.89 -11.14
#